data_AF-A0A0P8WLG4-F1
#
_entry.id   AF-A0A0P8WLG4-F1
#
_cell.length_a   1.000
_cell.length_b   1.000
_cell.length_c   1.000
_cell.angle_alpha   90.00
_cell.angle_beta   90.00
_cell.angle_gamma   90.00
#
_symmetry.space_group_name_H-M   'P 1'
#
loop_
_entity.id
_entity.type
_entity.pdbx_description
1 polymer ?
#
loop_
_entity_poly.entity_id
_entity_poly.type
_entity_poly.pdbx_seq_one_letter_code
_entity_poly.pdbx_strand_id
1 'polypeptide(L)'
;MKRLLIIAIIILSGLSGCSGDTITSQENAKEVNELVQGLMANSQQVDFQVEPSRADWAPDGLAQIREMAFGLIPAIKVTGKMNGKVDLHKPGMAFFKWSDTSIYIDLKSSDPQGSIYIESKYGIHEAEANKESVDKVIEFAKKSLLL
;
A
#
# COMPACT_ATOMS: atom_id res chain seq x y z
N MET A 1 27.97 -59.82 -6.15
CA MET A 1 27.06 -59.39 -7.24
C MET A 1 25.75 -58.88 -6.63
N LYS A 2 25.58 -57.56 -6.50
CA LYS A 2 24.30 -56.90 -6.22
C LYS A 2 24.29 -55.61 -7.04
N ARG A 3 23.38 -55.54 -8.00
CA ARG A 3 23.09 -54.35 -8.81
C ARG A 3 22.26 -53.40 -7.96
N LEU A 4 22.60 -52.13 -7.91
CA LEU A 4 21.67 -51.07 -7.52
C LEU A 4 21.71 -50.00 -8.60
N LEU A 5 20.62 -49.98 -9.37
CA LEU A 5 20.26 -48.97 -10.36
C LEU A 5 20.03 -47.64 -9.65
N ILE A 6 20.80 -46.61 -10.02
CA ILE A 6 20.46 -45.23 -9.70
C ILE A 6 19.57 -44.73 -10.84
N ILE A 7 18.28 -44.64 -10.56
CA ILE A 7 17.29 -43.99 -11.44
C ILE A 7 17.49 -42.49 -11.27
N ALA A 8 18.15 -41.85 -12.24
CA ALA A 8 18.19 -40.40 -12.36
C ALA A 8 16.85 -39.93 -12.95
N ILE A 9 15.99 -39.36 -12.10
CA ILE A 9 14.77 -38.69 -12.54
C ILE A 9 15.17 -37.34 -13.11
N ILE A 10 15.25 -37.27 -14.45
CA ILE A 10 15.33 -36.03 -15.19
C ILE A 10 13.91 -35.45 -15.22
N ILE A 11 13.64 -34.47 -14.36
CA ILE A 11 12.43 -33.64 -14.48
C ILE A 11 12.72 -32.59 -15.55
N LEU A 12 12.60 -33.02 -16.81
CA LEU A 12 12.35 -32.13 -17.94
C LEU A 12 10.83 -31.98 -18.04
N SER A 13 10.30 -30.86 -17.57
CA SER A 13 8.88 -30.54 -17.77
C SER A 13 8.70 -29.06 -17.98
N GLY A 14 8.48 -28.69 -19.25
CA GLY A 14 7.57 -27.61 -19.60
C GLY A 14 8.18 -26.25 -19.91
N LEU A 15 8.91 -26.17 -21.03
CA LEU A 15 8.85 -24.96 -21.85
C LEU A 15 7.42 -24.86 -22.41
N SER A 16 6.59 -24.05 -21.75
CA SER A 16 5.35 -23.52 -22.33
C SER A 16 5.41 -22.01 -22.15
N GLY A 17 5.47 -21.29 -23.27
CA GLY A 17 5.73 -19.86 -23.30
C GLY A 17 4.68 -19.01 -22.61
N CYS A 18 5.17 -17.97 -21.93
CA CYS A 18 4.58 -16.65 -21.93
C CYS A 18 5.72 -15.66 -22.17
N SER A 19 5.81 -15.15 -23.40
CA SER A 19 6.58 -13.95 -23.69
C SER A 19 5.86 -12.76 -23.07
N GLY A 20 6.59 -11.98 -22.27
CA GLY A 20 6.13 -10.69 -21.73
C GLY A 20 6.03 -10.70 -20.20
N ASP A 21 6.73 -9.75 -19.57
CA ASP A 21 6.50 -9.24 -18.21
C ASP A 21 7.04 -10.00 -16.99
N THR A 22 8.27 -10.53 -17.05
CA THR A 22 8.96 -11.01 -15.82
C THR A 22 10.00 -10.04 -15.28
N ILE A 23 10.42 -9.04 -16.05
CA ILE A 23 11.43 -8.06 -15.60
C ILE A 23 10.79 -6.95 -14.73
N THR A 24 9.50 -6.66 -14.90
CA THR A 24 8.76 -5.65 -14.11
C THR A 24 8.32 -6.14 -12.72
N SER A 25 8.16 -7.45 -12.52
CA SER A 25 7.61 -7.98 -11.26
C SER A 25 8.63 -7.97 -10.11
N GLN A 26 9.91 -8.20 -10.41
CA GLN A 26 10.94 -8.35 -9.38
C GLN A 26 11.48 -7.00 -8.86
N GLU A 27 11.56 -5.99 -9.73
CA GLU A 27 11.95 -4.62 -9.35
C GLU A 27 10.82 -3.96 -8.53
N ASN A 28 9.56 -4.13 -8.96
CA ASN A 28 8.38 -3.73 -8.17
C ASN A 28 8.34 -4.43 -6.81
N ALA A 29 8.65 -5.73 -6.72
CA ALA A 29 8.63 -6.44 -5.44
C ALA A 29 9.66 -5.90 -4.43
N LYS A 30 10.85 -5.47 -4.90
CA LYS A 30 11.87 -4.87 -4.05
C LYS A 30 11.48 -3.45 -3.59
N GLU A 31 11.02 -2.60 -4.52
CA GLU A 31 10.55 -1.24 -4.21
C GLU A 31 9.38 -1.27 -3.21
N VAL A 32 8.41 -2.17 -3.42
CA VAL A 32 7.26 -2.35 -2.54
C VAL A 32 7.69 -2.84 -1.15
N ASN A 33 8.62 -3.79 -1.08
CA ASN A 33 9.11 -4.28 0.22
C ASN A 33 9.87 -3.18 0.97
N GLU A 34 10.73 -2.41 0.29
CA GLU A 34 11.42 -1.26 0.90
C GLU A 34 10.44 -0.21 1.41
N LEU A 35 9.37 0.06 0.66
CA LEU A 35 8.33 1.01 1.02
C LEU A 35 7.56 0.55 2.28
N VAL A 36 7.10 -0.69 2.30
CA VAL A 36 6.36 -1.24 3.45
C VAL A 36 7.26 -1.27 4.69
N GLN A 37 8.52 -1.68 4.56
CA GLN A 37 9.48 -1.67 5.67
C GLN A 37 9.76 -0.25 6.18
N GLY A 38 9.92 0.72 5.28
CA GLY A 38 10.13 2.13 5.62
C GLY A 38 8.94 2.73 6.38
N LEU A 39 7.72 2.43 5.95
CA LEU A 39 6.49 2.85 6.61
C LEU A 39 6.35 2.24 8.02
N MET A 40 6.64 0.94 8.16
CA MET A 40 6.58 0.27 9.46
C MET A 40 7.61 0.84 10.44
N ALA A 41 8.83 1.13 9.97
CA ALA A 41 9.91 1.68 10.79
C ALA A 41 9.64 3.12 11.28
N ASN A 42 8.90 3.92 10.50
CA ASN A 42 8.62 5.33 10.80
C ASN A 42 7.17 5.62 11.18
N SER A 43 6.38 4.58 11.44
CA SER A 43 4.98 4.61 11.85
C SER A 43 4.65 5.57 13.00
N GLN A 44 5.62 5.94 13.86
CA GLN A 44 5.41 6.93 14.94
C GLN A 44 5.43 8.40 14.46
N GLN A 45 6.01 8.66 13.28
CA GLN A 45 6.14 9.98 12.66
C GLN A 45 5.17 10.12 11.48
N VAL A 46 3.92 9.72 11.70
CA VAL A 46 2.84 9.80 10.72
C VAL A 46 1.91 10.95 11.07
N ASP A 47 1.54 11.74 10.07
CA ASP A 47 0.42 12.69 10.12
C ASP A 47 -0.76 12.16 9.30
N PHE A 48 -1.96 12.65 9.58
CA PHE A 48 -3.18 12.29 8.85
C PHE A 48 -3.99 13.54 8.50
N GLN A 49 -4.46 13.62 7.28
CA GLN A 49 -5.24 14.76 6.78
C GLN A 49 -6.33 14.29 5.82
N VAL A 50 -7.33 15.14 5.58
CA VAL A 50 -8.39 14.88 4.61
C VAL A 50 -8.63 16.12 3.76
N GLU A 51 -8.36 16.03 2.47
CA GLU A 51 -8.44 17.16 1.56
C GLU A 51 -9.88 17.72 1.43
N PRO A 52 -10.05 19.05 1.42
CA PRO A 52 -9.03 20.10 1.50
C PRO A 52 -8.71 20.57 2.94
N SER A 53 -9.24 19.88 3.95
CA SER A 53 -9.15 20.28 5.35
C SER A 53 -7.79 19.92 5.93
N ARG A 54 -7.25 20.84 6.73
CA ARG A 54 -6.07 20.58 7.56
C ARG A 54 -6.47 20.56 9.02
N ALA A 55 -6.13 19.48 9.71
CA ALA A 55 -6.37 19.30 11.14
C ALA A 55 -5.04 19.27 11.90
N ASP A 56 -5.01 19.96 13.03
CA ASP A 56 -3.97 19.82 14.05
C ASP A 56 -4.48 18.87 15.13
N TRP A 57 -3.77 17.77 15.36
CA TRP A 57 -4.24 16.69 16.22
C TRP A 57 -3.77 16.86 17.66
N ALA A 58 -4.71 16.74 18.59
CA ALA A 58 -4.39 16.52 20.00
C ALA A 58 -3.65 15.16 20.18
N PRO A 59 -2.92 14.95 21.28
CA PRO A 59 -2.17 13.71 21.52
C PRO A 59 -2.98 12.43 21.36
N ASP A 60 -4.24 12.41 21.84
CA ASP A 60 -5.13 11.25 21.70
C ASP A 60 -5.53 10.97 20.24
N GLY A 61 -5.68 12.03 19.44
CA GLY A 61 -5.91 11.91 18.00
C GLY A 61 -4.68 11.34 17.28
N LEU A 62 -3.48 11.79 17.65
CA LEU A 62 -2.22 11.24 17.13
C LEU A 62 -2.06 9.75 17.47
N ALA A 63 -2.47 9.33 18.67
CA ALA A 63 -2.43 7.92 19.06
C ALA A 63 -3.34 7.05 18.18
N GLN A 64 -4.58 7.51 17.92
CA GLN A 64 -5.51 6.82 17.01
C GLN A 64 -5.00 6.78 15.57
N ILE A 65 -4.43 7.88 15.08
CA ILE A 65 -3.83 7.94 13.74
C ILE A 65 -2.72 6.91 13.59
N ARG A 66 -1.85 6.78 14.60
CA ARG A 66 -0.80 5.76 14.61
C ARG A 66 -1.38 4.35 14.59
N GLU A 67 -2.37 4.07 15.44
CA GLU A 67 -3.04 2.76 15.47
C GLU A 67 -3.66 2.40 14.11
N MET A 68 -4.35 3.35 13.48
CA MET A 68 -4.88 3.16 12.12
C MET A 68 -3.78 2.89 11.11
N ALA A 69 -2.69 3.66 11.14
CA ALA A 69 -1.55 3.45 10.25
C ALA A 69 -0.93 2.04 10.45
N PHE A 70 -0.75 1.60 11.69
CA PHE A 70 -0.26 0.25 12.01
C PHE A 70 -1.20 -0.86 11.53
N GLY A 71 -2.50 -0.63 11.54
CA GLY A 71 -3.49 -1.57 10.98
C GLY A 71 -3.57 -1.53 9.45
N LEU A 72 -3.29 -0.38 8.84
CA LEU A 72 -3.38 -0.18 7.40
C LEU A 72 -2.14 -0.69 6.66
N ILE A 73 -0.93 -0.33 7.10
CA ILE A 73 0.31 -0.64 6.37
C ILE A 73 0.47 -2.14 6.06
N PRO A 74 0.28 -3.07 7.02
CA PRO A 74 0.41 -4.50 6.73
C PRO A 74 -0.72 -5.05 5.83
N ALA A 75 -1.83 -4.34 5.74
CA ALA A 75 -2.97 -4.73 4.91
C ALA A 75 -2.82 -4.26 3.45
N ILE A 76 -1.89 -3.34 3.18
CA ILE A 76 -1.66 -2.79 1.85
C ILE A 76 -0.96 -3.83 0.96
N LYS A 77 -1.51 -3.98 -0.24
CA LYS A 77 -0.92 -4.72 -1.34
C LYS A 77 -0.83 -3.80 -2.55
N VAL A 78 0.41 -3.52 -2.97
CA VAL A 78 0.65 -2.74 -4.19
C VAL A 78 0.27 -3.59 -5.41
N THR A 79 -0.54 -3.02 -6.30
CA THR A 79 -1.09 -3.68 -7.48
C THR A 79 -0.38 -3.26 -8.76
N GLY A 80 0.23 -2.07 -8.78
CA GLY A 80 0.96 -1.58 -9.94
C GLY A 80 1.56 -0.20 -9.77
N LYS A 81 2.33 0.22 -10.76
CA LYS A 81 2.92 1.57 -10.85
C LYS A 81 2.12 2.41 -11.83
N MET A 82 1.80 3.64 -11.44
CA MET A 82 1.11 4.59 -12.30
C MET A 82 2.08 5.27 -13.28
N ASN A 83 1.73 5.23 -14.56
CA ASN A 83 2.45 5.96 -15.61
C ASN A 83 1.76 7.28 -16.01
N GLY A 84 0.61 7.60 -15.39
CA GLY A 84 -0.21 8.78 -15.69
C GLY A 84 -0.29 9.77 -14.52
N LYS A 85 -0.86 10.95 -14.79
CA LYS A 85 -1.17 11.92 -13.74
C LYS A 85 -2.44 11.48 -13.00
N VAL A 86 -2.33 11.33 -11.69
CA VAL A 86 -3.47 11.21 -10.78
C VAL A 86 -3.54 12.47 -9.93
N ASP A 87 -4.74 13.00 -9.74
CA ASP A 87 -4.97 14.11 -8.82
C ASP A 87 -5.21 13.57 -7.41
N LEU A 88 -4.16 13.60 -6.59
CA LEU A 88 -4.16 13.12 -5.21
C LEU A 88 -4.64 14.18 -4.19
N HIS A 89 -4.86 15.42 -4.64
CA HIS A 89 -5.25 16.54 -3.78
C HIS A 89 -6.70 17.00 -4.01
N LYS A 90 -7.53 16.11 -4.58
CA LYS A 90 -8.95 16.36 -4.80
C LYS A 90 -9.77 16.20 -3.51
N PRO A 91 -10.92 16.91 -3.38
CA PRO A 91 -11.75 16.82 -2.18
C PRO A 91 -12.27 15.40 -1.89
N GLY A 92 -12.04 14.90 -0.68
CA GLY A 92 -12.40 13.54 -0.27
C GLY A 92 -11.24 12.53 -0.31
N MET A 93 -10.03 12.97 -0.65
CA MET A 93 -8.82 12.18 -0.41
C MET A 93 -8.41 12.30 1.05
N ALA A 94 -8.38 11.18 1.77
CA ALA A 94 -7.65 11.10 3.03
C ALA A 94 -6.21 10.68 2.75
N PHE A 95 -5.26 11.17 3.53
CA PHE A 95 -3.90 10.69 3.41
C PHE A 95 -3.16 10.59 4.74
N PHE A 96 -2.36 9.55 4.85
CA PHE A 96 -1.32 9.41 5.85
C PHE A 96 -0.01 9.88 5.25
N LYS A 97 0.72 10.72 5.97
CA LYS A 97 1.99 11.30 5.51
C LYS A 97 3.13 10.98 6.45
N TRP A 98 4.20 10.44 5.87
CA TRP A 98 5.52 10.29 6.48
C TRP A 98 6.49 11.30 5.85
N SER A 99 7.76 11.25 6.26
CA SER A 99 8.81 12.15 5.76
C SER A 99 9.02 12.09 4.24
N ASP A 100 8.92 10.90 3.64
CA ASP A 100 9.24 10.65 2.23
C ASP A 100 8.18 9.85 1.45
N THR A 101 7.09 9.48 2.13
CA THR A 101 6.05 8.60 1.61
C THR A 101 4.69 9.09 2.08
N SER A 102 3.68 9.04 1.21
CA SER A 102 2.29 9.31 1.57
C SER A 102 1.38 8.21 1.03
N ILE A 103 0.42 7.79 1.84
CA ILE A 103 -0.64 6.87 1.44
C ILE A 103 -1.93 7.66 1.35
N TYR A 104 -2.55 7.64 0.18
CA TYR A 104 -3.79 8.33 -0.14
C TYR A 104 -4.93 7.32 -0.31
N ILE A 105 -6.12 7.66 0.18
CA ILE A 105 -7.33 6.85 0.07
C ILE A 105 -8.47 7.73 -0.45
N ASP A 106 -9.08 7.36 -1.57
CA ASP A 106 -10.26 8.06 -2.09
C ASP A 106 -11.52 7.62 -1.34
N LEU A 107 -11.92 8.42 -0.34
CA LEU A 107 -13.08 8.12 0.50
C LEU A 107 -14.42 8.26 -0.25
N LYS A 108 -14.43 8.84 -1.45
CA LYS A 108 -15.63 9.02 -2.28
C LYS A 108 -15.75 7.97 -3.38
N SER A 109 -14.74 7.13 -3.56
CA SER A 109 -14.82 6.01 -4.50
C SER A 109 -15.95 5.05 -4.12
N SER A 110 -16.56 4.40 -5.12
CA SER A 110 -17.48 3.28 -4.88
C SER A 110 -16.76 2.04 -4.31
N ASP A 111 -15.43 2.00 -4.46
CA ASP A 111 -14.55 0.94 -3.96
C ASP A 111 -13.30 1.55 -3.29
N PRO A 112 -13.43 2.15 -2.09
CA PRO A 112 -12.30 2.81 -1.41
C PRO A 112 -11.13 1.86 -1.14
N GLN A 113 -11.41 0.57 -0.88
CA GLN A 113 -10.37 -0.42 -0.60
C GLN A 113 -9.50 -0.76 -1.82
N GLY A 114 -10.00 -0.57 -3.04
CA GLY A 114 -9.22 -0.65 -4.28
C GLY A 114 -8.75 0.71 -4.80
N SER A 115 -9.03 1.80 -4.09
CA SER A 115 -8.73 3.18 -4.50
C SER A 115 -7.69 3.82 -3.58
N ILE A 116 -6.56 3.12 -3.42
CA ILE A 116 -5.43 3.55 -2.59
C ILE A 116 -4.25 3.86 -3.49
N TYR A 117 -3.56 4.96 -3.19
CA TYR A 117 -2.36 5.38 -3.90
C TYR A 117 -1.22 5.61 -2.93
N ILE A 118 -0.02 5.20 -3.32
CA ILE A 118 1.19 5.41 -2.54
C ILE A 118 2.14 6.29 -3.33
N GLU A 119 2.35 7.52 -2.85
CA GLU A 119 3.34 8.42 -3.40
C GLU A 119 4.65 8.27 -2.64
N SER A 120 5.75 8.09 -3.35
CA SER A 120 7.10 8.01 -2.80
C SER A 120 8.12 8.55 -3.80
N LYS A 121 9.41 8.54 -3.43
CA LYS A 121 10.52 8.86 -4.34
C LYS A 121 10.56 7.98 -5.60
N TYR A 122 9.93 6.80 -5.58
CA TYR A 122 9.88 5.87 -6.71
C TYR A 122 8.71 6.15 -7.67
N GLY A 123 7.89 7.16 -7.36
CA GLY A 123 6.67 7.51 -8.09
C GLY A 123 5.41 7.08 -7.37
N ILE A 124 4.29 7.12 -8.09
CA ILE A 124 2.96 6.80 -7.56
C ILE A 124 2.61 5.35 -7.91
N HIS A 125 2.16 4.62 -6.90
CA HIS A 125 1.73 3.23 -7.03
C HIS A 125 0.26 3.10 -6.67
N GLU A 126 -0.45 2.24 -7.40
CA GLU A 126 -1.80 1.80 -7.02
C GLU A 126 -1.69 0.67 -6.01
N ALA A 127 -2.61 0.67 -5.06
CA ALA A 127 -2.68 -0.35 -4.04
C ALA A 127 -4.12 -0.68 -3.68
N GLU A 128 -4.26 -1.85 -3.06
CA GLU A 128 -5.48 -2.29 -2.40
C GLU A 128 -5.19 -2.59 -0.94
N ALA A 129 -6.22 -2.52 -0.09
CA ALA A 129 -6.13 -2.99 1.29
C ALA A 129 -7.39 -3.76 1.69
N ASN A 130 -7.37 -4.39 2.86
CA ASN A 130 -8.58 -5.03 3.37
C ASN A 130 -9.63 -3.97 3.76
N LYS A 131 -10.90 -4.35 3.66
CA LYS A 131 -12.03 -3.47 3.95
C LYS A 131 -12.05 -2.96 5.40
N GLU A 132 -11.69 -3.81 6.37
CA GLU A 132 -11.73 -3.44 7.79
C GLU A 132 -10.80 -2.26 8.11
N SER A 133 -9.55 -2.31 7.61
CA SER A 133 -8.57 -1.23 7.82
C SER A 133 -9.03 0.06 7.15
N VAL A 134 -9.61 -0.01 5.95
CA VAL A 134 -10.09 1.17 5.21
C VAL A 134 -11.34 1.77 5.85
N ASP A 135 -12.26 0.95 6.35
CA ASP A 135 -13.45 1.40 7.07
C ASP A 135 -13.08 2.19 8.33
N LYS A 136 -12.07 1.76 9.08
CA LYS A 136 -11.56 2.51 10.25
C LYS A 136 -11.08 3.91 9.86
N VAL A 137 -10.38 4.04 8.73
CA VAL A 137 -9.93 5.35 8.22
C VAL A 137 -11.13 6.23 7.84
N ILE A 138 -12.12 5.66 7.13
CA ILE A 138 -13.34 6.36 6.74
C ILE A 138 -14.11 6.85 7.98
N GLU A 139 -14.27 5.99 8.98
CA GLU A 139 -14.96 6.33 10.23
C GLU A 139 -14.26 7.46 10.99
N PHE A 140 -12.93 7.39 11.10
CA PHE A 140 -12.14 8.44 11.71
C PHE A 140 -12.26 9.75 10.94
N ALA A 141 -12.03 9.73 9.62
CA ALA A 141 -12.15 10.90 8.76
C ALA A 141 -13.51 11.59 8.89
N LYS A 142 -14.61 10.82 8.92
CA LYS A 142 -15.96 11.36 9.09
C LYS A 142 -16.15 12.05 10.45
N LYS A 143 -15.62 11.47 11.53
CA LYS A 143 -15.67 12.09 12.86
C LYS A 143 -14.88 13.39 12.89
N SER A 144 -13.73 13.41 12.22
CA SER A 144 -12.81 14.54 12.22
C SER A 144 -13.23 15.70 11.31
N LEU A 145 -13.98 15.43 10.24
CA LEU A 145 -14.53 16.46 9.34
C LEU A 145 -15.79 17.16 9.90
N LEU A 146 -16.34 16.65 11.01
CA LEU A 146 -17.49 17.24 11.71
C LEU A 146 -17.09 18.03 12.97
N LEU A 147 -15.78 18.23 13.18
CA LEU A 147 -15.22 19.10 14.21
C LEU A 147 -14.79 20.45 13.60
#